data_AF-A0A2D4SU01-F1
#
_entry.id   AF-A0A2D4SU01-F1
#
_cell.length_a   1.000
_cell.length_b   1.000
_cell.length_c   1.000
_cell.angle_alpha   90.00
_cell.angle_beta   90.00
_cell.angle_gamma   90.00
#
_symmetry.space_group_name_H-M   'P 1'
#
loop_
_entity.id
_entity.type
_entity.pdbx_description
1 polymer ?
#
loop_
_entity_poly.entity_id
_entity_poly.type
_entity_poly.pdbx_seq_one_letter_code
_entity_poly.pdbx_strand_id
1 'polypeptide(L)'
;AGDLQTIQDEFIAETGLDFQFLLVLYENASGYPATPEDGLAYAQSIANPDFPVFVDGEDMVVGATPLTNNSRPEMCVLSPDLEIVGCYTGYDGHENALNEIKTHAGL
;
A
#
# COMPACT_ATOMS: atom_id res chain seq x y z
N ALA A 1 0.70 4.86 8.46
CA ALA A 1 -0.54 4.35 7.83
C ALA A 1 -1.76 5.21 8.17
N GLY A 2 -1.91 5.72 9.39
CA GLY A 2 -3.08 6.56 9.76
C GLY A 2 -3.35 7.74 8.82
N ASP A 3 -2.29 8.36 8.27
CA ASP A 3 -2.44 9.52 7.37
C ASP A 3 -2.55 9.14 5.88
N LEU A 4 -2.52 7.85 5.52
CA LEU A 4 -2.56 7.41 4.11
C LEU A 4 -3.86 7.82 3.40
N GLN A 5 -4.98 7.86 4.13
CA GLN A 5 -6.25 8.34 3.57
C GLN A 5 -6.13 9.80 3.17
N THR A 6 -5.60 10.64 4.07
CA THR A 6 -5.38 12.06 3.79
C THR A 6 -4.43 12.26 2.60
N ILE A 7 -3.33 11.49 2.55
CA ILE A 7 -2.38 11.53 1.43
C ILE A 7 -3.06 11.14 0.10
N GLN A 8 -3.90 10.12 0.09
CA GLN A 8 -4.66 9.71 -1.09
C GLN A 8 -5.61 10.82 -1.54
N ASP A 9 -6.39 11.37 -0.61
CA ASP A 9 -7.37 12.42 -0.91
C ASP A 9 -6.68 13.69 -1.44
N GLU A 10 -5.56 14.09 -0.84
CA GLU A 10 -4.75 15.22 -1.28
C GLU A 10 -4.16 14.98 -2.67
N PHE A 11 -3.65 13.78 -2.95
CA PHE A 11 -3.12 13.42 -4.27
C PHE A 11 -4.20 13.49 -5.36
N ILE A 12 -5.39 12.94 -5.09
CA ILE A 12 -6.53 12.99 -6.01
C ILE A 12 -6.97 14.45 -6.23
N ALA A 13 -7.06 15.24 -5.16
CA ALA A 13 -7.45 16.64 -5.25
C ALA A 13 -6.42 17.50 -6.03
N GLU A 14 -5.13 17.20 -5.88
CA GLU A 14 -4.05 17.89 -6.58
C GLU A 14 -3.99 17.55 -8.07
N THR A 15 -4.08 16.25 -8.40
CA THR A 15 -3.78 15.74 -9.75
C THR A 15 -5.02 15.49 -10.61
N GLY A 16 -6.18 15.28 -9.99
CA GLY A 16 -7.39 14.79 -10.65
C GLY A 16 -7.31 13.34 -11.12
N LEU A 17 -6.27 12.59 -10.74
CA LEU A 17 -6.12 11.17 -11.08
C LEU A 17 -6.89 10.30 -10.08
N ASP A 18 -7.60 9.30 -10.59
CA ASP A 18 -8.14 8.24 -9.75
C ASP A 18 -6.98 7.38 -9.21
N PHE A 19 -6.83 7.36 -7.89
CA PHE A 19 -5.74 6.68 -7.19
C PHE A 19 -6.28 5.99 -5.93
N GLN A 20 -5.70 4.83 -5.59
CA GLN A 20 -6.05 4.14 -4.36
C GLN A 20 -4.83 3.42 -3.78
N PHE A 21 -4.66 3.50 -2.47
CA PHE A 21 -3.75 2.60 -1.76
C PHE A 21 -4.36 1.19 -1.65
N LEU A 22 -3.50 0.19 -1.58
CA LEU A 22 -3.85 -1.19 -1.27
C LEU A 22 -2.94 -1.62 -0.13
N LEU A 23 -3.48 -1.85 1.07
CA LEU A 23 -2.67 -2.18 2.24
C LEU A 23 -2.72 -3.68 2.54
N VAL A 24 -1.55 -4.29 2.59
CA VAL A 24 -1.37 -5.73 2.82
C VAL A 24 -0.71 -5.95 4.18
N LEU A 25 -1.30 -6.83 4.99
CA LEU A 25 -0.67 -7.33 6.22
C LEU A 25 -0.17 -8.75 6.02
N TYR A 26 1.14 -8.94 6.14
CA TYR A 26 1.78 -10.25 6.09
C TYR A 26 1.83 -10.93 7.46
N GLU A 27 2.03 -10.12 8.50
CA GLU A 27 2.18 -10.58 9.87
C GLU A 27 1.27 -9.79 10.81
N ASN A 28 0.82 -10.48 11.85
CA ASN A 28 0.11 -9.86 12.96
C ASN A 28 1.07 -9.21 13.97
N ALA A 29 0.50 -8.54 14.97
CA ALA A 29 1.26 -7.83 16.00
C ALA A 29 2.20 -8.73 16.85
N SER A 30 2.00 -10.05 16.79
CA SER A 30 2.83 -11.03 17.50
C SER A 30 3.88 -11.70 16.59
N GLY A 31 3.95 -11.32 15.31
CA GLY A 31 4.90 -11.88 14.32
C GLY A 31 4.47 -13.23 13.74
N TYR A 32 3.21 -13.63 13.91
CA TYR A 32 2.65 -14.78 13.20
C TYR A 32 2.00 -14.32 11.89
N PRO A 33 1.78 -15.23 10.92
CA PRO A 33 0.95 -14.95 9.75
C PRO A 33 -0.32 -14.19 10.09
N ALA A 34 -0.61 -13.12 9.34
CA ALA A 34 -1.81 -12.33 9.54
C ALA A 34 -3.08 -13.12 9.18
N THR A 35 -4.11 -12.99 10.01
CA THR A 35 -5.45 -13.57 9.76
C THR A 35 -6.45 -12.50 9.36
N PRO A 36 -7.63 -12.86 8.82
CA PRO A 36 -8.66 -11.88 8.47
C PRO A 36 -9.06 -10.97 9.64
N GLU A 37 -9.06 -11.48 10.88
CA GLU A 37 -9.33 -10.72 12.09
C GLU A 37 -8.27 -9.64 12.35
N ASP A 38 -7.00 -9.94 12.06
CA ASP A 38 -5.91 -8.96 12.17
C ASP A 38 -6.10 -7.81 11.17
N GLY A 39 -6.53 -8.11 9.94
CA GLY A 39 -6.87 -7.10 8.93
C GLY A 39 -7.96 -6.15 9.40
N LEU A 40 -9.04 -6.69 9.95
CA LEU A 40 -10.14 -5.89 10.50
C LEU A 40 -9.67 -5.02 11.68
N ALA A 41 -8.93 -5.60 12.61
CA ALA A 41 -8.40 -4.89 13.77
C ALA A 41 -7.44 -3.76 13.34
N TYR A 42 -6.59 -4.02 12.35
CA TYR A 42 -5.67 -3.02 11.82
C TYR A 42 -6.41 -1.88 11.13
N ALA A 43 -7.38 -2.19 10.25
CA ALA A 43 -8.20 -1.17 9.60
C ALA A 43 -8.85 -0.23 10.63
N GLN A 44 -9.42 -0.78 11.71
CA GLN A 44 -9.97 0.02 12.81
C GLN A 44 -8.92 0.89 13.49
N SER A 45 -7.69 0.38 13.66
CA SER A 45 -6.59 1.13 14.29
C SER A 45 -6.13 2.34 13.46
N ILE A 46 -6.33 2.31 12.14
CA ILE A 46 -6.02 3.40 11.21
C ILE A 46 -7.28 4.15 10.77
N ALA A 47 -8.30 4.18 11.65
CA ALA A 47 -9.54 4.93 11.50
C ALA A 47 -10.49 4.47 10.37
N ASN A 48 -10.44 3.18 9.99
CA ASN A 48 -11.26 2.57 8.94
C ASN A 48 -11.17 3.35 7.61
N PRO A 49 -10.02 3.31 6.93
CA PRO A 49 -9.84 4.02 5.67
C PRO A 49 -10.81 3.51 4.60
N ASP A 50 -11.04 4.31 3.57
CA ASP A 50 -11.87 3.95 2.42
C ASP A 50 -11.15 3.00 1.45
N PHE A 51 -9.83 2.87 1.59
CA PHE A 51 -9.05 1.91 0.83
C PHE A 51 -9.02 0.50 1.48
N PRO A 52 -8.83 -0.56 0.68
CA PRO A 52 -8.81 -1.92 1.19
C PRO A 52 -7.62 -2.19 2.10
N VAL A 53 -7.89 -2.85 3.22
CA VAL A 53 -6.89 -3.53 4.06
C VAL A 53 -7.14 -5.03 3.91
N PHE A 54 -6.16 -5.77 3.39
CA PHE A 54 -6.23 -7.21 3.25
C PHE A 54 -5.04 -7.89 3.93
N VAL A 55 -5.16 -9.20 4.09
CA VAL A 55 -4.15 -10.02 4.75
C VAL A 55 -3.58 -11.04 3.77
N ASP A 56 -2.29 -11.29 3.92
CA ASP A 56 -1.52 -12.23 3.12
C ASP A 56 -0.59 -13.04 4.03
N GLY A 57 -1.18 -13.83 4.94
CA GLY A 57 -0.44 -14.69 5.85
C GLY A 57 0.32 -15.84 5.17
N GLU A 58 0.12 -16.05 3.86
CA GLU A 58 0.83 -17.04 3.06
C GLU A 58 1.94 -16.41 2.19
N ASP A 59 2.20 -15.10 2.32
CA ASP A 59 3.20 -14.35 1.55
C ASP A 59 3.03 -14.46 0.01
N MET A 60 1.80 -14.62 -0.48
CA MET A 60 1.50 -14.73 -1.91
C MET A 60 1.83 -13.45 -2.68
N VAL A 61 1.58 -12.28 -2.10
CA VAL A 61 1.86 -10.97 -2.70
C VAL A 61 3.36 -10.72 -2.74
N VAL A 62 4.10 -11.08 -1.68
CA VAL A 62 5.57 -11.03 -1.70
C VAL A 62 6.10 -11.94 -2.80
N GLY A 63 5.56 -13.16 -2.95
CA GLY A 63 5.95 -14.07 -4.03
C GLY A 63 5.61 -13.57 -5.44
N ALA A 64 4.62 -12.69 -5.58
CA ALA A 64 4.18 -12.12 -6.85
C ALA A 64 4.79 -10.74 -7.16
N THR A 65 5.56 -10.16 -6.24
CA THR A 65 6.13 -8.81 -6.37
C THR A 65 7.63 -8.82 -6.09
N PRO A 66 8.36 -7.75 -6.46
CA PRO A 66 9.75 -7.56 -6.04
C PRO A 66 9.95 -7.26 -4.54
N LEU A 67 8.88 -7.25 -3.74
CA LEU A 67 8.97 -6.96 -2.30
C LEU A 67 9.73 -8.09 -1.59
N THR A 68 10.43 -7.74 -0.50
CA THR A 68 11.31 -8.69 0.18
C THR A 68 10.83 -9.06 1.58
N ASN A 69 9.87 -8.31 2.12
CA ASN A 69 9.40 -8.33 3.50
C ASN A 69 10.51 -8.08 4.56
N ASN A 70 11.73 -7.70 4.11
CA ASN A 70 12.88 -7.46 4.98
C ASN A 70 12.98 -6.00 5.44
N SER A 71 12.22 -5.10 4.81
CA SER A 71 12.15 -3.67 5.14
C SER A 71 10.70 -3.26 5.17
N ARG A 72 10.27 -2.59 6.26
CA ARG A 72 8.88 -2.17 6.44
C ARG A 72 8.83 -0.66 6.70
N PRO A 73 7.94 0.11 6.04
CA PRO A 73 7.01 -0.33 4.98
C PRO A 73 7.71 -0.58 3.63
N GLU A 74 7.05 -1.38 2.81
CA GLU A 74 7.43 -1.76 1.45
C GLU A 74 6.19 -1.54 0.55
N MET A 75 6.37 -1.05 -0.67
CA MET A 75 5.25 -0.73 -1.55
C MET A 75 5.60 -0.84 -3.02
N CYS A 76 4.59 -1.13 -3.84
CA CYS A 76 4.70 -1.10 -5.29
C CYS A 76 3.61 -0.22 -5.88
N VAL A 77 3.93 0.46 -6.98
CA VAL A 77 3.00 1.19 -7.82
C VAL A 77 2.50 0.24 -8.90
N LEU A 78 1.18 0.15 -9.04
CA LEU A 78 0.52 -0.66 -10.03
C LEU A 78 -0.18 0.25 -11.07
N SER A 79 -0.10 -0.12 -12.34
CA SER A 79 -0.96 0.46 -13.37
C SER A 79 -2.41 -0.04 -13.21
N PRO A 80 -3.40 0.58 -13.88
CA PRO A 80 -4.77 0.08 -13.90
C PRO A 80 -4.93 -1.36 -14.42
N ASP A 81 -3.98 -1.81 -15.26
CA ASP A 81 -3.91 -3.19 -15.77
C ASP A 81 -3.20 -4.16 -14.82
N LEU A 82 -2.89 -3.71 -13.59
CA LEU A 82 -2.17 -4.46 -12.55
C LEU A 82 -0.72 -4.81 -12.92
N GLU A 83 -0.09 -4.00 -13.75
CA GLU A 83 1.34 -4.12 -14.03
C GLU A 83 2.16 -3.32 -13.02
N ILE A 84 3.26 -3.90 -12.54
CA ILE A 84 4.18 -3.22 -11.61
C ILE A 84 4.97 -2.15 -12.37
N VAL A 85 4.78 -0.89 -12.02
CA VAL A 85 5.53 0.24 -12.56
C VAL A 85 6.85 0.43 -11.80
N GLY A 86 6.81 0.31 -10.48
CA GLY A 86 7.98 0.45 -9.61
C GLY A 86 7.69 -0.01 -8.18
N CYS A 87 8.74 -0.29 -7.41
CA CYS A 87 8.62 -0.65 -5.99
C CYS A 87 9.64 0.13 -5.15
N TYR A 88 9.23 0.50 -3.94
CA TYR A 88 9.94 1.38 -3.04
C TYR A 88 9.91 0.83 -1.60
N THR A 89 10.96 1.14 -0.84
CA THR A 89 11.14 0.69 0.55
C THR A 89 11.34 1.88 1.47
N GLY A 90 10.87 1.78 2.71
CA GLY A 90 11.12 2.77 3.76
C GLY A 90 10.07 3.88 3.85
N TYR A 91 10.28 4.80 4.79
CA TYR A 91 9.31 5.84 5.16
C TYR A 91 8.99 6.81 4.00
N ASP A 92 9.99 7.15 3.18
CA ASP A 92 9.83 8.05 2.02
C ASP A 92 9.34 7.30 0.76
N GLY A 93 9.04 6.01 0.88
CA GLY A 93 8.59 5.19 -0.24
C GLY A 93 7.33 5.75 -0.90
N HIS A 94 6.41 6.31 -0.09
CA HIS A 94 5.15 6.84 -0.57
C HIS A 94 5.32 8.09 -1.44
N GLU A 95 6.19 9.04 -1.09
CA GLU A 95 6.45 10.22 -1.91
C GLU A 95 7.04 9.82 -3.28
N ASN A 96 7.98 8.88 -3.29
CA ASN A 96 8.56 8.36 -4.53
C ASN A 96 7.51 7.64 -5.39
N ALA A 97 6.65 6.82 -4.77
CA ALA A 97 5.55 6.15 -5.45
C ALA A 97 4.57 7.14 -6.08
N LEU A 98 4.16 8.18 -5.35
CA LEU A 98 3.23 9.20 -5.87
C LEU A 98 3.87 10.01 -7.01
N ASN A 99 5.16 10.33 -6.94
CA ASN A 99 5.87 11.00 -8.03
C ASN A 99 5.98 10.11 -9.28
N GLU A 100 6.17 8.80 -9.11
CA GLU A 100 6.16 7.85 -10.22
C GLU A 100 4.78 7.80 -10.90
N ILE A 101 3.70 7.82 -10.12
CA ILE A 101 2.32 7.87 -10.67
C ILE A 101 2.13 9.14 -11.50
N LYS A 102 2.55 10.30 -10.99
CA LYS A 102 2.50 11.58 -11.74
C LYS A 102 3.28 11.47 -13.05
N THR A 103 4.52 10.97 -12.97
CA THR A 103 5.40 10.79 -14.14
C THR A 103 4.78 9.85 -15.17
N HIS A 104 4.24 8.72 -14.73
CA HIS A 104 3.59 7.73 -15.60
C HIS A 104 2.32 8.27 -16.25
N ALA A 105 1.58 9.12 -15.54
CA ALA A 105 0.40 9.83 -16.06
C ALA A 105 0.74 11.04 -16.96
N GLY A 106 2.02 11.44 -17.03
CA GLY A 106 2.49 12.58 -17.84
C GLY A 106 2.25 13.94 -17.20
N LEU A 107 2.24 14.02 -15.86
CA LEU A 107 2.13 15.25 -15.06
C LEU A 107 3.49 15.78 -14.59
#